data_AF-A0A922XAT4-F1
#
_entry.id   AF-A0A922XAT4-F1
#
_cell.length_a   1.000
_cell.length_b   1.000
_cell.length_c   1.000
_cell.angle_alpha   90.00
_cell.angle_beta   90.00
_cell.angle_gamma   90.00
#
_symmetry.space_group_name_H-M   'P 1'
#
loop_
_entity.id
_entity.type
_entity.pdbx_description
1 polymer ?
#
loop_
_entity_poly.entity_id
_entity_poly.type
_entity_poly.pdbx_seq_one_letter_code
_entity_poly.pdbx_strand_id
1 'polypeptide(L)'
;HIENREIRSLRRAGGVIWFDFATLCGGPRSQNDYLELATRFHTVILSSIPAMSAGQSSEARRFTWLIDVFYDHKVKLIMSAAVEPEELYTSGMLANEFHRTVSRIIEMQSRKYMLAERRAAADAIA
;
A
#
# COMPACT_ATOMS: atom_id res chain seq x y z
N HIS A 1 10.97 12.12 6.39
CA HIS A 1 10.82 12.73 5.07
C HIS A 1 10.67 11.65 4.02
N ILE A 2 9.69 11.82 3.13
CA ILE A 2 9.42 11.05 1.90
C ILE A 2 9.11 12.09 0.82
N GLU A 3 9.83 12.11 -0.31
CA GLU A 3 9.73 13.09 -1.40
C GLU A 3 9.61 14.53 -0.86
N ASN A 4 10.54 14.93 0.01
CA ASN A 4 10.59 16.25 0.69
C ASN A 4 9.39 16.61 1.59
N ARG A 5 8.50 15.66 1.90
CA ARG A 5 7.38 15.85 2.84
C ARG A 5 7.60 15.11 4.14
N GLU A 6 7.19 15.71 5.25
CA GLU A 6 7.08 14.98 6.52
C GLU A 6 5.86 14.05 6.48
N ILE A 7 6.12 12.75 6.61
CA ILE A 7 5.08 11.73 6.79
C ILE A 7 5.30 11.11 8.16
N ARG A 8 4.36 11.34 9.07
CA ARG A 8 4.45 10.90 10.46
C ARG A 8 4.12 9.42 10.55
N SER A 9 5.15 8.58 10.68
CA SER A 9 4.97 7.19 11.04
C SER A 9 4.53 7.05 12.49
N LEU A 10 3.70 6.04 12.79
CA LEU A 10 3.37 5.66 14.15
C LEU A 10 4.58 5.06 14.86
N ARG A 11 5.32 4.19 14.16
CA ARG A 11 6.57 3.57 14.64
C ARG A 11 7.48 3.25 13.44
N ARG A 12 8.79 3.20 13.72
CA ARG A 12 9.81 2.75 12.77
C ARG A 12 10.88 1.97 13.53
N ALA A 13 11.26 0.81 13.02
CA ALA A 13 12.33 -0.01 13.57
C ALA A 13 13.06 -0.73 12.43
N GLY A 14 14.36 -0.45 12.26
CA GLY A 14 15.15 -1.02 11.16
C GLY A 14 14.50 -0.78 9.79
N GLY A 15 14.30 -1.85 9.02
CA GLY A 15 13.62 -1.85 7.72
C GLY A 15 12.10 -2.01 7.78
N VAL A 16 11.48 -1.82 8.95
CA VAL A 16 10.03 -1.89 9.19
C VAL A 16 9.48 -0.51 9.54
N ILE A 17 8.33 -0.17 8.97
CA ILE A 17 7.64 1.09 9.27
C ILE A 17 6.13 0.89 9.40
N TRP A 18 5.50 1.66 10.28
CA TRP A 18 4.06 1.60 10.54
C TRP A 18 3.39 2.96 10.34
N PHE A 19 2.32 2.98 9.54
CA PHE A 19 1.41 4.11 9.35
C PHE A 19 -0.06 3.69 9.56
N ASP A 20 -0.92 4.68 9.85
CA ASP A 20 -2.36 4.52 9.64
C ASP A 20 -2.76 4.85 8.19
N PHE A 21 -3.94 4.38 7.78
CA PHE A 21 -4.47 4.59 6.44
C PHE A 21 -4.63 6.07 6.09
N ALA A 22 -5.09 6.90 7.04
CA ALA A 22 -5.29 8.32 6.80
C ALA A 22 -3.97 9.05 6.44
N THR A 23 -2.86 8.65 7.07
CA THR A 23 -1.54 9.26 6.82
C THR A 23 -1.00 8.96 5.42
N LEU A 24 -1.20 7.74 4.92
CA LEU A 24 -0.74 7.32 3.60
C LEU A 24 -1.76 7.61 2.49
N CYS A 25 -3.04 7.39 2.72
CA CYS A 25 -4.06 7.46 1.68
C CYS A 25 -5.03 8.64 1.84
N GLY A 26 -5.03 9.39 2.94
CA GLY A 26 -5.90 10.56 3.13
C GLY A 26 -5.28 11.89 2.66
N GLY A 27 -3.96 12.01 2.66
CA GLY A 27 -3.26 13.22 2.24
C GLY A 27 -2.88 13.26 0.76
N PRO A 28 -2.27 14.37 0.29
CA PRO A 28 -1.68 14.43 -1.04
C PRO A 28 -0.46 13.51 -1.09
N ARG A 29 -0.62 12.31 -1.64
CA ARG A 29 0.45 11.37 -1.98
C ARG A 29 0.45 11.06 -3.47
N SER A 30 1.65 10.89 -4.00
CA SER A 30 1.91 10.43 -5.35
C SER A 30 2.40 8.97 -5.31
N GLN A 31 2.45 8.34 -6.48
CA GLN A 31 3.03 7.00 -6.60
C GLN A 31 4.51 6.95 -6.17
N ASN A 32 5.26 8.04 -6.39
CA ASN A 32 6.68 8.14 -6.00
C ASN A 32 6.88 8.03 -4.49
N ASP A 33 5.94 8.52 -3.68
CA ASP A 33 6.00 8.35 -2.22
C ASP A 33 6.02 6.86 -1.84
N TYR A 34 5.18 6.07 -2.51
CA TYR A 34 5.11 4.63 -2.26
C TYR A 34 6.34 3.90 -2.80
N LEU A 35 6.93 4.37 -3.90
CA LEU A 35 8.17 3.83 -4.43
C LEU A 35 9.35 4.06 -3.48
N GLU A 36 9.44 5.25 -2.90
CA GLU A 36 10.45 5.55 -1.90
C GLU A 36 10.25 4.70 -0.64
N LEU A 37 9.01 4.53 -0.17
CA LEU A 37 8.68 3.60 0.91
C LEU A 37 9.12 2.17 0.59
N ALA A 38 8.78 1.67 -0.60
CA ALA A 38 9.10 0.33 -1.05
C ALA A 38 10.61 0.10 -1.21
N THR A 39 11.38 1.15 -1.51
CA THR A 39 12.84 1.10 -1.58
C THR A 39 13.44 1.01 -0.18
N ARG A 40 12.95 1.85 0.74
CA ARG A 40 13.54 2.02 2.09
C ARG A 40 13.15 0.94 3.09
N PHE A 41 11.97 0.36 2.94
CA PHE A 41 11.41 -0.57 3.92
C PHE A 41 11.07 -1.91 3.27
N HIS A 42 11.53 -3.01 3.88
CA HIS A 42 11.16 -4.36 3.45
C HIS A 42 9.77 -4.77 3.92
N THR A 43 9.30 -4.15 5.00
CA THR A 43 8.00 -4.44 5.60
C THR A 43 7.30 -3.16 5.98
N VAL A 44 6.04 -3.06 5.60
CA VAL A 44 5.17 -1.93 5.94
C VAL A 44 3.95 -2.45 6.69
N ILE A 45 3.63 -1.80 7.80
CA ILE A 45 2.41 -2.02 8.57
C ILE A 45 1.45 -0.89 8.24
N LEU A 46 0.23 -1.21 7.81
CA LEU A 46 -0.82 -0.26 7.48
C LEU A 46 -2.08 -0.54 8.30
N SER A 47 -2.34 0.28 9.32
CA SER A 47 -3.48 0.10 10.21
C SER A 47 -4.71 0.93 9.81
N SER A 48 -5.86 0.52 10.33
CA SER A 48 -7.13 1.26 10.28
C SER A 48 -7.64 1.56 8.86
N ILE A 49 -7.54 0.58 7.94
CA ILE A 49 -8.13 0.71 6.60
C ILE A 49 -9.66 0.66 6.73
N PRO A 50 -10.39 1.72 6.36
CA PRO A 50 -11.85 1.74 6.45
C PRO A 50 -12.49 0.97 5.30
N ALA A 51 -13.76 0.58 5.46
CA ALA A 51 -14.63 0.37 4.31
C ALA A 51 -14.84 1.73 3.62
N MET A 52 -14.31 1.89 2.41
CA MET A 52 -14.34 3.15 1.68
C MET A 52 -15.69 3.34 0.99
N SER A 53 -16.28 4.51 1.17
CA SER A 53 -17.48 4.96 0.46
C SER A 53 -17.15 5.46 -0.95
N ALA A 54 -18.17 5.55 -1.82
CA ALA A 54 -18.02 6.08 -3.18
C ALA A 54 -17.39 7.49 -3.26
N GLY A 55 -17.51 8.30 -2.20
CA GLY A 55 -16.90 9.63 -2.12
C GLY A 55 -15.38 9.60 -1.92
N GLN A 56 -14.81 8.47 -1.50
CA GLN A 56 -13.39 8.29 -1.18
C GLN A 56 -12.57 7.78 -2.38
N SER A 57 -12.94 8.20 -3.59
CA SER A 57 -12.27 7.77 -4.83
C SER A 57 -10.78 8.14 -4.88
N SER A 58 -10.39 9.25 -4.22
CA SER A 58 -9.01 9.69 -4.15
C SER A 58 -8.17 8.79 -3.23
N GLU A 59 -8.73 8.40 -2.09
CA GLU A 59 -8.15 7.46 -1.12
C GLU A 59 -8.04 6.08 -1.76
N ALA A 60 -9.10 5.61 -2.42
CA ALA A 60 -9.11 4.32 -3.12
C ALA A 60 -8.02 4.26 -4.20
N ARG A 61 -7.88 5.33 -5.00
CA ARG A 61 -6.80 5.42 -6.01
C ARG A 61 -5.41 5.36 -5.38
N ARG A 62 -5.19 6.11 -4.31
CA ARG A 62 -3.91 6.13 -3.59
C ARG A 62 -3.59 4.77 -2.96
N PHE A 63 -4.60 4.08 -2.45
CA PHE A 63 -4.44 2.72 -1.94
C PHE A 63 -4.11 1.73 -3.06
N THR A 64 -4.75 1.83 -4.23
CA THR A 64 -4.35 1.05 -5.41
C THR A 64 -2.89 1.28 -5.79
N TRP A 65 -2.43 2.53 -5.84
CA TRP A 65 -1.01 2.82 -6.11
C TRP A 65 -0.07 2.21 -5.08
N LEU A 66 -0.42 2.28 -3.79
CA LEU A 66 0.36 1.68 -2.72
C LEU A 66 0.46 0.16 -2.89
N ILE A 67 -0.67 -0.52 -3.11
CA ILE A 67 -0.72 -1.97 -3.30
C ILE A 67 0.09 -2.38 -4.53
N ASP A 68 -0.06 -1.67 -5.65
CA ASP A 68 0.65 -1.98 -6.90
C ASP A 68 2.17 -1.88 -6.71
N VAL A 69 2.64 -0.77 -6.12
CA VAL A 69 4.07 -0.57 -5.87
C VAL A 69 4.61 -1.63 -4.89
N PHE A 70 3.89 -1.93 -3.81
CA PHE A 70 4.33 -2.92 -2.84
C PHE A 70 4.34 -4.33 -3.44
N TYR A 71 3.32 -4.65 -4.24
CA TYR A 71 3.21 -5.90 -4.98
C TYR A 71 4.40 -6.12 -5.91
N ASP A 72 4.77 -5.10 -6.69
CA ASP A 72 5.84 -5.17 -7.69
C ASP A 72 7.23 -5.27 -7.04
N HIS A 73 7.46 -4.53 -5.96
CA HIS A 73 8.72 -4.52 -5.22
C HIS A 73 8.86 -5.63 -4.17
N LYS A 74 7.84 -6.49 -4.04
CA LYS A 74 7.78 -7.60 -3.06
C LYS A 74 7.95 -7.11 -1.61
N VAL A 75 7.35 -5.96 -1.31
CA VAL A 75 7.26 -5.44 0.07
C VAL A 75 6.29 -6.30 0.86
N LYS A 76 6.67 -6.69 2.08
CA LYS A 76 5.78 -7.44 2.97
C LYS A 76 4.81 -6.46 3.62
N LEU A 77 3.52 -6.57 3.30
CA LEU A 77 2.48 -5.74 3.85
C LEU A 77 1.76 -6.49 4.98
N ILE A 78 1.70 -5.87 6.15
CA ILE A 78 0.80 -6.28 7.24
C ILE A 78 -0.25 -5.20 7.35
N MET A 79 -1.54 -5.56 7.26
CA MET A 79 -2.61 -4.56 7.32
C MET A 79 -3.75 -4.97 8.23
N SER A 80 -4.43 -3.97 8.80
CA SER A 80 -5.70 -4.15 9.50
C SER A 80 -6.79 -3.38 8.77
N ALA A 81 -7.88 -4.05 8.42
CA ALA A 81 -9.02 -3.46 7.74
C ALA A 81 -10.31 -3.64 8.54
N ALA A 82 -11.26 -2.72 8.36
CA ALA A 82 -12.58 -2.80 8.99
C ALA A 82 -13.47 -3.90 8.37
N VAL A 83 -13.14 -4.34 7.17
CA VAL A 83 -13.88 -5.34 6.37
C VAL A 83 -12.89 -6.18 5.57
N GLU A 84 -13.36 -7.28 4.98
CA GLU A 84 -12.55 -8.11 4.09
C GLU A 84 -12.13 -7.35 2.81
N PRO A 85 -11.04 -7.77 2.13
CA PRO A 85 -10.52 -7.07 0.96
C PRO A 85 -11.55 -6.76 -0.13
N GLU A 86 -12.47 -7.68 -0.41
CA GLU A 86 -13.53 -7.58 -1.41
C GLU A 86 -14.53 -6.46 -1.08
N GLU A 87 -14.68 -6.12 0.20
CA GLU A 87 -15.65 -5.14 0.70
C GLU A 87 -15.02 -3.76 0.92
N LEU A 88 -13.70 -3.62 0.75
CA LEU A 88 -12.99 -2.37 1.01
C LEU A 88 -13.47 -1.20 0.14
N TYR A 89 -13.89 -1.45 -1.11
CA TYR A 89 -14.42 -0.40 -1.99
C TYR A 89 -15.29 -1.01 -3.10
N THR A 90 -16.60 -1.02 -2.87
CA THR A 90 -17.58 -1.72 -3.71
C THR A 90 -18.41 -0.80 -4.61
N SER A 91 -18.31 0.52 -4.43
CA SER A 91 -19.10 1.50 -5.17
C SER A 91 -18.28 2.76 -5.47
N GLY A 92 -18.62 3.43 -6.57
CA GLY A 92 -17.93 4.64 -7.04
C GLY A 92 -17.09 4.41 -8.30
N MET A 93 -16.45 5.48 -8.77
CA MET A 93 -15.84 5.55 -10.12
C MET A 93 -14.79 4.47 -10.41
N LEU A 94 -14.05 4.02 -9.39
CA LEU A 94 -12.96 3.06 -9.51
C LEU A 94 -13.33 1.64 -9.07
N ALA A 95 -14.58 1.37 -8.66
CA ALA A 95 -14.96 0.11 -8.02
C ALA A 95 -14.64 -1.11 -8.90
N ASN A 96 -14.96 -1.03 -10.20
CA ASN A 96 -14.68 -2.11 -11.14
C ASN A 96 -13.18 -2.40 -11.31
N GLU A 97 -12.34 -1.36 -11.22
CA GLU A 97 -10.88 -1.50 -11.34
C GLU A 97 -10.25 -1.97 -10.02
N PHE A 98 -10.91 -1.67 -8.90
CA PHE A 98 -10.45 -1.99 -7.55
C PHE A 98 -10.38 -3.51 -7.32
N HIS A 99 -11.16 -4.31 -8.05
CA HIS A 99 -11.04 -5.77 -8.03
C HIS A 99 -9.61 -6.27 -8.31
N ARG A 100 -8.83 -5.59 -9.16
CA ARG A 100 -7.41 -5.95 -9.38
C ARG A 100 -6.55 -5.70 -8.15
N THR A 101 -6.87 -4.65 -7.39
CA THR A 101 -6.22 -4.34 -6.11
C THR A 101 -6.50 -5.47 -5.10
N VAL A 102 -7.76 -5.92 -5.03
CA VAL A 102 -8.17 -7.04 -4.17
C VAL A 102 -7.43 -8.33 -4.52
N SER A 103 -7.38 -8.71 -5.80
CA SER A 103 -6.64 -9.91 -6.21
C SER A 103 -5.16 -9.87 -5.81
N ARG A 104 -4.51 -8.70 -5.93
CA ARG A 104 -3.12 -8.51 -5.47
C ARG A 104 -3.00 -8.66 -3.96
N ILE A 105 -3.90 -8.07 -3.19
CA ILE A 105 -3.93 -8.21 -1.72
C ILE A 105 -4.02 -9.69 -1.34
N ILE A 106 -4.89 -10.46 -1.98
CA ILE A 106 -5.05 -11.90 -1.71
C ILE A 106 -3.76 -12.65 -2.07
N GLU A 107 -3.15 -12.37 -3.22
CA GLU A 107 -1.90 -13.01 -3.62
C GLU A 107 -0.74 -12.69 -2.66
N MET A 108 -0.68 -11.46 -2.15
CA MET A 108 0.34 -11.01 -1.19
C MET A 108 0.30 -11.81 0.12
N GLN A 109 -0.83 -12.42 0.47
CA GLN A 109 -0.97 -13.30 1.64
C GLN A 109 -0.39 -14.71 1.39
N SER A 110 -0.16 -15.08 0.14
CA SER A 110 0.34 -16.41 -0.19
C SER A 110 1.76 -16.64 0.35
N ARG A 111 2.03 -17.89 0.76
CA ARG A 111 3.38 -18.30 1.16
C ARG A 111 4.41 -18.02 0.06
N LYS A 112 4.03 -18.22 -1.20
CA LYS A 112 4.87 -17.94 -2.37
C LYS A 112 5.30 -16.48 -2.39
N TYR A 113 4.37 -15.54 -2.21
CA TYR A 113 4.69 -14.13 -2.17
C TYR A 113 5.54 -13.77 -0.93
N MET A 114 5.20 -14.33 0.23
CA MET A 114 5.93 -14.06 1.47
C MET A 114 7.38 -14.57 1.44
N LEU A 115 7.67 -15.65 0.71
CA LEU A 115 9.02 -16.17 0.53
C LEU A 115 9.78 -15.55 -0.65
N ALA A 116 9.11 -14.83 -1.55
CA ALA A 116 9.76 -14.17 -2.68
C ALA A 116 10.78 -13.12 -2.21
N GLU A 117 11.93 -13.07 -2.87
CA GLU A 117 12.95 -12.06 -2.65
C GLU A 117 12.47 -10.66 -3.02
N ARG A 118 13.01 -9.64 -2.35
CA ARG A 118 12.70 -8.25 -2.68
C ARG A 118 13.27 -7.90 -4.04
N ARG A 119 12.47 -7.21 -4.83
CA ARG A 119 12.95 -6.64 -6.09
C ARG A 119 13.62 -5.30 -5.77
N ALA A 120 14.95 -5.25 -5.88
CA ALA A 120 15.68 -4.02 -5.66
C ALA A 120 15.29 -3.00 -6.74
N ALA A 121 15.13 -1.73 -6.35
CA ALA A 121 14.96 -0.63 -7.32
C ALA A 121 16.20 -0.46 -8.24
N ALA A 122 17.33 -1.13 -7.92
CA ALA A 122 18.55 -1.12 -8.70
C ALA A 122 18.43 -1.82 -10.07
N ASP A 123 17.43 -2.68 -10.28
CA ASP A 123 17.21 -3.34 -11.58
C ASP A 123 16.51 -2.43 -12.61
N ALA A 124 16.20 -1.18 -12.24
CA ALA A 124 15.59 -0.19 -13.14
C ALA A 124 16.62 0.73 -13.85
N ILE A 125 17.93 0.52 -13.62
CA ILE A 125 19.02 1.31 -14.23
C ILE A 125 20.12 0.39 -14.81
N ALA A 126 19.72 -0.69 -15.48
CA ALA A 126 20.62 -1.49 -16.31
C ALA A 126 20.07 -1.57 -17.74
#